data_AF-J3I5M6-F1
#
_entry.id   AF-J3I5M6-F1
#
_cell.length_a   1.000
_cell.length_b   1.000
_cell.length_c   1.000
_cell.angle_alpha   90.00
_cell.angle_beta   90.00
_cell.angle_gamma   90.00
#
_symmetry.space_group_name_H-M   'P 1'
#
loop_
_entity.id
_entity.type
_entity.pdbx_description
1 polymer ?
#
loop_
_entity_poly.entity_id
_entity_poly.type
_entity_poly.pdbx_seq_one_letter_code
_entity_poly.pdbx_strand_id
1 'polypeptide(L)' 'MRFDAWMLRERESNSAFGRKAGWSGETVRRYRAGEREPDQKAMALIFDLTEGAVTPNDWVGVGPRTQAIDEAGAVPCPGT' A
#
# COMPACT_ATOMS: atom_id res chain seq x y z
N MET A 1 -10.76 -2.15 3.71
CA MET A 1 -10.23 -0.80 3.48
C MET A 1 -8.75 -0.96 3.24
N ARG A 2 -8.21 -0.30 2.20
CA ARG A 2 -6.81 -0.51 1.83
C ARG A 2 -5.81 -0.04 2.86
N PHE A 3 -4.71 -0.78 3.08
CA PHE A 3 -3.64 -0.34 3.98
C PHE A 3 -3.10 1.06 3.60
N ASP A 4 -2.94 1.33 2.30
CA ASP A 4 -2.60 2.65 1.77
C ASP A 4 -3.63 3.73 2.15
N ALA A 5 -4.91 3.42 1.95
CA ALA A 5 -6.01 4.33 2.25
C ALA A 5 -6.15 4.59 3.77
N TRP A 6 -5.90 3.58 4.60
CA TRP A 6 -5.88 3.71 6.05
C TRP A 6 -4.73 4.62 6.50
N MET A 7 -3.52 4.44 5.97
CA MET A 7 -2.39 5.33 6.29
C MET A 7 -2.67 6.78 5.87
N LEU A 8 -3.30 7.00 4.71
CA LEU A 8 -3.69 8.34 4.27
C LEU A 8 -4.76 8.97 5.17
N ARG A 9 -5.77 8.19 5.58
CA ARG A 9 -6.85 8.63 6.48
C ARG A 9 -6.32 9.03 7.86
N GLU A 10 -5.49 8.19 8.45
CA GLU A 10 -4.92 8.41 9.78
C GLU A 10 -3.73 9.37 9.76
N ARG A 11 -3.31 9.84 8.58
CA ARG A 11 -2.10 10.62 8.35
C ARG A 11 -0.85 9.94 8.92
N GLU A 12 -0.85 8.62 8.95
CA GLU A 12 0.26 7.85 9.47
C GLU A 12 1.42 7.78 8.47
N SER A 13 2.62 8.00 8.98
CA SER A 13 3.84 7.95 8.19
C SER A 13 4.43 6.55 8.19
N ASN A 14 5.05 6.13 7.08
CA ASN A 14 5.71 4.81 6.97
C ASN A 14 6.69 4.55 8.13
N SER A 15 7.44 5.57 8.55
CA SER A 15 8.39 5.49 9.67
C SER A 15 7.71 5.39 11.03
N ALA A 16 6.56 6.05 11.22
CA ALA A 16 5.81 6.01 12.47
C ALA A 16 5.13 4.65 12.65
N PHE A 17 4.47 4.17 11.59
CA PHE A 17 3.90 2.83 11.55
C PHE A 17 4.98 1.75 11.71
N GLY A 18 6.12 1.92 11.04
CA GLY A 18 7.27 1.04 11.18
C GLY A 18 7.74 0.94 12.63
N ARG A 19 7.88 2.07 13.33
CA ARG A 19 8.25 2.06 14.76
C ARG A 19 7.23 1.32 15.63
N LYS A 20 5.93 1.49 15.38
CA LYS A 20 4.87 0.76 16.10
C LYS A 20 4.93 -0.75 15.83
N ALA A 21 5.20 -1.11 14.58
CA ALA A 21 5.25 -2.49 14.13
C ALA A 21 6.59 -3.20 14.37
N GLY A 22 7.63 -2.48 14.82
CA GLY A 22 8.98 -3.00 14.93
C GLY A 22 9.68 -3.20 13.57
N TRP A 23 9.24 -2.48 12.53
CA TRP A 23 9.78 -2.56 11.17
C TRP A 23 10.44 -1.25 10.73
N SER A 24 11.37 -1.35 9.78
CA SER A 24 11.89 -0.17 9.10
C SER A 24 10.81 0.48 8.22
N GLY A 25 10.85 1.81 8.08
CA GLY A 25 9.92 2.54 7.21
C GLY A 25 9.99 2.09 5.74
N GLU A 26 11.14 1.60 5.28
CA GLU A 26 11.29 0.94 3.98
C GLU A 26 10.50 -0.35 3.84
N THR A 27 10.43 -1.16 4.90
CA THR A 27 9.62 -2.40 4.91
C THR A 27 8.14 -2.03 4.75
N VAL A 28 7.66 -1.02 5.48
CA VAL A 28 6.30 -0.50 5.36
C VAL A 28 6.05 0.07 3.96
N ARG A 29 7.04 0.79 3.40
CA ARG A 29 6.96 1.28 2.01
C ARG A 29 6.81 0.12 1.03
N ARG A 30 7.61 -0.95 1.11
CA ARG A 30 7.52 -2.10 0.19
C ARG A 30 6.18 -2.83 0.31
N TYR A 31 5.66 -2.95 1.53
CA TYR A 31 4.34 -3.50 1.79
C TYR A 31 3.25 -2.63 1.15
N ARG A 32 3.21 -1.33 1.44
CA ARG A 32 2.33 -0.36 0.74
C ARG A 32 2.52 -0.44 -0.77
N ALA A 33 3.76 -0.69 -1.18
CA ALA A 33 4.12 -0.73 -2.56
C ALA A 33 3.71 -2.03 -3.28
N GLY A 34 3.20 -3.04 -2.58
CA GLY A 34 2.98 -4.37 -3.16
C GLY A 34 4.24 -5.03 -3.72
N GLU A 35 5.43 -4.47 -3.42
CA GLU A 35 6.73 -5.04 -3.80
C GLU A 35 7.10 -6.23 -2.89
N ARG A 36 6.44 -6.32 -1.73
CA ARG A 36 6.61 -7.40 -0.76
C ARG A 36 5.25 -7.79 -0.19
N GLU A 37 5.01 -9.09 -0.12
CA GLU A 37 3.85 -9.64 0.58
C GLU A 37 4.19 -9.78 2.08
N PRO A 38 3.34 -9.28 2.99
CA PRO A 38 3.54 -9.48 4.42
C PRO A 38 3.28 -10.93 4.81
N ASP A 39 4.15 -11.49 5.66
CA ASP A 39 3.93 -12.81 6.27
C ASP A 39 2.70 -12.82 7.18
N GLN A 40 2.19 -14.01 7.56
CA GLN A 40 1.03 -14.13 8.47
C GLN A 40 1.19 -13.34 9.78
N LYS A 41 2.40 -13.32 10.36
CA LYS A 41 2.70 -12.52 11.55
C LYS A 41 2.56 -11.01 11.28
N ALA A 42 2.99 -10.55 10.12
CA ALA A 42 2.87 -9.15 9.73
C ALA A 42 1.41 -8.77 9.47
N MET A 43 0.64 -9.66 8.83
CA MET A 43 -0.80 -9.44 8.63
C MET A 43 -1.56 -9.34 9.96
N ALA A 44 -1.28 -10.24 10.92
CA ALA A 44 -1.91 -10.19 12.24
C ALA A 44 -1.54 -8.91 13.00
N LEU A 45 -0.31 -8.45 12.87
CA LEU A 45 0.18 -7.26 13.55
C LEU A 45 -0.40 -5.96 12.94
N ILE A 46 -0.56 -5.92 11.61
CA ILE A 46 -1.29 -4.83 10.93
C ILE A 46 -2.75 -4.83 11.37
N PHE A 47 -3.39 -5.99 11.47
CA PHE A 47 -4.77 -6.10 11.91
C PHE A 47 -4.95 -5.54 13.34
N ASP A 48 -4.06 -5.91 14.26
CA ASP A 48 -4.07 -5.42 15.64
C ASP A 48 -3.83 -3.91 15.73
N LEU A 49 -2.77 -3.39 15.08
CA LEU A 49 -2.42 -1.96 15.09
C LEU A 49 -3.44 -1.06 14.41
N THR A 50 -4.25 -1.60 13.50
CA THR A 50 -5.30 -0.86 12.79
C THR A 50 -6.68 -1.11 13.38
N GLU A 51 -6.77 -1.80 14.54
CA GLU A 51 -8.02 -2.16 15.22
C GLU A 51 -9.02 -2.86 14.30
N GLY A 52 -8.51 -3.67 13.36
CA GLY A 52 -9.31 -4.38 12.37
C GLY A 52 -9.79 -3.55 11.19
N ALA A 53 -9.38 -2.28 11.06
CA ALA A 53 -9.70 -1.47 9.89
C ALA A 53 -9.04 -2.01 8.60
N VAL A 54 -7.83 -2.56 8.73
CA VAL A 54 -7.11 -3.25 7.65
C VAL A 54 -7.14 -4.76 7.91
N THR A 55 -7.95 -5.47 7.13
CA THR A 55 -8.07 -6.92 7.21
C THR A 55 -7.04 -7.63 6.32
N PRO A 56 -6.59 -8.85 6.63
CA PRO A 56 -5.70 -9.63 5.75
C PRO A 56 -6.24 -9.80 4.32
N ASN A 57 -7.57 -9.91 4.17
CA ASN A 57 -8.25 -9.97 2.87
C ASN A 57 -8.01 -8.75 1.97
N ASP A 58 -7.57 -7.64 2.55
CA ASP A 58 -7.24 -6.41 1.82
C ASP A 58 -5.88 -6.48 1.11
N TRP A 59 -5.00 -7.35 1.62
CA TRP A 59 -3.68 -7.64 1.06
C TRP A 59 -3.72 -8.74 0.00
N VAL A 60 -4.58 -9.75 0.19
CA VAL A 60 -4.71 -10.91 -0.69
C VAL A 60 -5.59 -10.56 -1.90
N GLY A 61 -4.97 -10.01 -2.94
CA GLY A 61 -5.49 -10.12 -4.32
C GLY A 61 -6.77 -9.37 -4.68
N VAL A 62 -6.74 -8.04 -4.71
CA VAL A 62 -7.62 -7.25 -5.61
C VAL A 62 -6.81 -6.43 -6.61
N GLY A 63 -6.28 -7.14 -7.61
CA GLY A 63 -5.91 -6.59 -8.92
C GLY A 63 -4.64 -5.75 -8.98
N PRO A 64 -4.00 -5.72 -10.17
CA PRO A 64 -2.82 -4.90 -10.41
C PRO A 64 -3.12 -3.45 -10.04
N ARG A 65 -2.10 -2.74 -9.55
CA ARG A 65 -2.12 -1.29 -9.61
C ARG A 65 -2.48 -0.91 -11.03
N THR A 66 -3.67 -0.34 -11.23
CA THR A 66 -3.73 0.76 -12.18
C THR A 66 -2.86 1.82 -11.53
N GLN A 67 -1.58 1.81 -11.93
CA GLN A 67 -0.85 3.04 -12.09
C GLN A 67 -1.80 3.84 -12.96
N ALA A 68 -2.57 4.76 -12.35
CA ALA A 68 -3.31 5.73 -13.11
C ALA A 68 -2.23 6.46 -13.89
N ILE A 69 -2.08 5.99 -15.12
CA ILE A 69 -1.50 6.63 -16.27
C ILE A 69 -1.22 8.11 -15.99
N ASP A 70 0.05 8.44 -15.79
CA ASP A 70 0.55 9.66 -16.40
C ASP A 70 0.76 9.32 -17.90
N GLU A 71 -0.36 9.05 -18.59
CA GLU A 71 -0.44 9.14 -20.05
C GLU A 71 -0.76 10.61 -20.36
N ALA A 72 0.11 11.51 -19.91
CA ALA A 72 0.15 12.88 -20.38
C ALA A 72 0.98 12.91 -21.67
N GLY A 73 0.35 12.45 -22.76
CA GLY A 73 0.54 13.00 -24.10
C GLY A 73 1.73 12.50 -24.92
N ALA A 74 1.47 11.52 -25.78
CA ALA A 74 1.87 11.58 -27.19
C ALA A 74 1.24 10.43 -27.99
N VAL A 75 0.04 10.66 -28.54
CA VAL A 75 -0.41 9.90 -29.72
C VAL A 75 -0.10 10.76 -30.96
N PRO A 76 0.63 10.24 -31.96
CA PRO A 76 1.05 10.99 -33.14
C PRO A 76 -0.14 11.31 -34.06
N CYS A 77 -0.21 12.54 -34.56
CA CYS A 77 -1.14 12.90 -35.63
C CYS A 77 -0.56 12.43 -36.98
N PRO A 78 -1.27 11.61 -37.78
CA PRO A 78 -0.93 11.42 -39.19
C PRO A 78 -1.64 12.48 -40.05
N GLY A 79 -0.92 13.09 -40.99
CA GLY A 79 -1.55 13.77 -42.13
C GLY A 79 -0.94 15.11 -42.55
N THR A 80 0.01 15.05 -43.49
CA THR A 80 0.08 15.97 -44.63
C THR A 80 0.57 15.17 -45.82
#